data_AF-A0A949RB41-F1
#
_entry.id   AF-A0A949RB41-F1
#
_cell.length_a   1.000
_cell.length_b   1.000
_cell.length_c   1.000
_cell.angle_alpha   90.00
_cell.angle_beta   90.00
_cell.angle_gamma   90.00
#
_symmetry.space_group_name_H-M   'P 1'
#
loop_
_entity.id
_entity.type
_entity.pdbx_description
1 polymer ?
#
loop_
_entity_poly.entity_id
_entity_poly.type
_entity_poly.pdbx_seq_one_letter_code
_entity_poly.pdbx_strand_id
1 'polypeptide(L)'
;MLPALLVPVLLAGCDTGTTADLSTPKPGGRWTDARMQAVLQAQDQRRTTDLCALLKDSTASVREAAALALASVQDSAARPFLAEALRDGDATVRGAAGFALGAVADSTALAALRQAADQEPDPAVKAQLNNAAFAAELRSSRHEAAWYLSYLESTDRNIRLRAAQTLARLPREALAPTAPDVLHAASVERDPAVRQFLVASLKHHASRAVTDTLRHLAVHDSLPQVRIAAVRAIGAKEDTLLAPLLLERATMDADPGVRQAAVEQLQRYHLHLDGEAIWKAAQESADYGVKLPLYGLVMKHAGPGTRVICRMLMESMRRQDLGPYLNAALLTALGPALPQDTLLAVVLGDRPAVERQAAFAASMTQFQDKLKAGEIDQKGRDAWLSDQLRKVLGTGDAGLIAAVCERLAEERPAFLQLLLSTDLVERTRGTLHPVRDLETLQLLEQATARREGRAAPPHAAPPYNHPIDLDRLGLLRDGQRYRIVTAKGTIVLALEPATAPGSCAAFDSLATAGYYNGRAFHRIVPNFVAQGGCPRGDGYGGMPWTLRTEVSPMGFVEGAVGLASAGRDTESCQFFIMLAPAPHLDGRYTRFARVVSGLEVARRLEVGDAMLKVERVR
;
A
#
# COMPACT_ATOMS: atom_id res chain seq x y z
N MET A 1 -12.33 -50.79 41.58
CA MET A 1 -10.91 -50.94 41.98
C MET A 1 -10.13 -49.77 41.39
N LEU A 2 -9.69 -48.83 42.23
CA LEU A 2 -8.53 -47.95 42.00
C LEU A 2 -7.24 -48.80 42.14
N PRO A 3 -6.00 -48.36 41.76
CA PRO A 3 -5.44 -46.98 41.79
C PRO A 3 -4.73 -46.54 40.49
N ALA A 4 -4.59 -45.25 40.15
CA ALA A 4 -3.80 -44.13 40.71
C ALA A 4 -2.27 -44.21 40.46
N LEU A 5 -1.74 -43.21 39.73
CA LEU A 5 -0.33 -42.77 39.80
C LEU A 5 -0.23 -41.27 39.42
N LEU A 6 0.20 -40.49 40.42
CA LEU A 6 0.53 -39.06 40.40
C LEU A 6 1.99 -38.84 39.98
N VAL A 7 2.28 -37.73 39.29
CA VAL A 7 3.52 -36.93 39.46
C VAL A 7 3.15 -35.44 39.28
N PRO A 8 3.69 -34.49 40.09
CA PRO A 8 3.07 -33.19 40.37
C PRO A 8 3.64 -32.03 39.54
N VAL A 9 2.78 -31.06 39.22
CA VAL A 9 3.18 -29.73 38.74
C VAL A 9 3.43 -28.83 39.97
N LEU A 10 4.66 -28.35 40.10
CA LEU A 10 5.09 -27.36 41.10
C LEU A 10 4.46 -25.99 40.80
N LEU A 11 3.66 -25.50 41.75
CA LEU A 11 3.23 -24.11 41.88
C LEU A 11 4.14 -23.40 42.90
N ALA A 12 4.91 -22.42 42.44
CA ALA A 12 5.47 -21.31 43.22
C ALA A 12 6.05 -20.28 42.22
N GLY A 13 5.88 -18.97 42.32
CA GLY A 13 5.12 -18.16 43.25
C GLY A 13 4.55 -16.95 42.53
N CYS A 14 3.43 -16.44 43.07
CA CYS A 14 2.82 -15.19 42.69
C CYS A 14 3.77 -14.04 43.02
N ASP A 15 4.28 -13.37 41.99
CA ASP A 15 4.78 -12.01 42.14
C ASP A 15 3.58 -11.07 41.91
N THR A 16 3.03 -10.56 43.01
CA THR A 16 1.94 -9.57 43.02
C THR A 16 2.47 -8.22 42.58
N GLY A 17 2.77 -8.08 41.29
CA GLY A 17 2.96 -6.80 40.62
C GLY A 17 1.60 -6.26 40.18
N THR A 18 1.06 -5.32 40.95
CA THR A 18 -0.09 -4.44 40.70
C THR A 18 -0.72 -4.57 39.30
N THR A 19 -1.80 -5.34 39.19
CA THR A 19 -2.68 -5.33 38.01
C THR A 19 -3.34 -3.95 37.95
N ALA A 20 -2.78 -3.05 37.15
CA ALA A 20 -3.44 -1.79 36.85
C ALA A 20 -4.74 -2.10 36.10
N ASP A 21 -5.88 -1.87 36.75
CA ASP A 21 -7.17 -1.83 36.09
C ASP A 21 -7.12 -0.76 34.99
N LEU A 22 -7.20 -1.21 33.74
CA LEU A 22 -7.14 -0.39 32.53
C LEU A 22 -8.53 0.05 32.06
N SER A 23 -9.58 -0.20 32.84
CA SER A 23 -10.97 0.10 32.45
C SER A 23 -11.37 1.57 32.64
N THR A 24 -10.60 2.35 33.40
CA THR A 24 -10.87 3.77 33.67
C THR A 24 -9.76 4.67 33.17
N PRO A 25 -10.05 5.76 32.41
CA PRO A 25 -9.05 6.75 32.01
C PRO A 25 -8.35 7.31 33.25
N LYS A 26 -7.01 7.41 33.22
CA LYS A 26 -6.28 8.02 34.33
C LYS A 26 -6.55 9.52 34.35
N PRO A 27 -7.05 10.10 35.46
CA PRO A 27 -7.18 11.54 35.61
C PRO A 27 -5.81 12.21 35.44
N GLY A 28 -5.71 13.22 34.57
CA GLY A 28 -4.47 14.00 34.36
C GLY A 28 -3.54 13.49 33.24
N GLY A 29 -3.97 12.55 32.40
CA GLY A 29 -3.24 12.16 31.18
C GLY A 29 -3.34 13.21 30.07
N ARG A 30 -2.39 13.20 29.11
CA ARG A 30 -2.33 14.10 27.92
C ARG A 30 -3.69 14.29 27.23
N TRP A 31 -4.47 13.22 27.11
CA TRP A 31 -5.75 13.20 26.40
C TRP A 31 -6.95 13.66 27.25
N THR A 32 -6.74 13.88 28.55
CA THR A 32 -7.74 14.45 29.48
C THR A 32 -7.58 15.97 29.64
N ASP A 33 -6.51 16.58 29.12
CA ASP A 33 -6.35 18.05 29.08
C ASP A 33 -7.33 18.65 28.05
N ALA A 34 -8.19 19.55 28.51
CA ALA A 34 -9.19 20.23 27.68
C ALA A 34 -8.58 20.98 26.48
N ARG A 35 -7.36 21.50 26.60
CA ARG A 35 -6.66 22.18 25.50
C ARG A 35 -6.19 21.20 24.44
N MET A 36 -5.73 20.01 24.85
CA MET A 36 -5.39 18.95 23.90
C MET A 36 -6.63 18.43 23.18
N GLN A 37 -7.74 18.25 23.90
CA GLN A 37 -9.03 17.91 23.28
C GLN A 37 -9.49 18.99 22.29
N ALA A 38 -9.27 20.27 22.61
CA ALA A 38 -9.56 21.37 21.69
C ALA A 38 -8.70 21.31 20.41
N VAL A 39 -7.41 20.97 20.51
CA VAL A 39 -6.55 20.72 19.32
C VAL A 39 -7.14 19.61 18.47
N LEU A 40 -7.49 18.46 19.07
CA LEU A 40 -8.04 17.30 18.34
C LEU A 40 -9.35 17.65 17.63
N GLN A 41 -10.26 18.32 18.34
CA GLN A 41 -11.55 18.74 17.77
C GLN A 41 -11.36 19.76 16.64
N ALA A 42 -10.43 20.71 16.79
CA ALA A 42 -10.14 21.71 15.76
C ALA A 42 -9.48 21.08 14.53
N GLN A 43 -8.58 20.10 14.70
CA GLN A 43 -8.00 19.32 13.61
C GLN A 43 -9.08 18.60 12.79
N ASP A 44 -9.94 17.84 13.46
CA ASP A 44 -10.97 17.02 12.82
C ASP A 44 -12.01 17.83 12.05
N GLN A 45 -12.40 18.96 12.65
CA GLN A 45 -13.35 19.92 12.08
C GLN A 45 -12.67 20.92 11.13
N ARG A 46 -11.36 20.80 10.88
CA ARG A 46 -10.58 21.66 9.97
C ARG A 46 -10.67 23.16 10.35
N ARG A 47 -10.70 23.48 11.66
CA ARG A 47 -10.78 24.85 12.19
C ARG A 47 -9.40 25.49 12.31
N THR A 48 -8.85 25.95 11.19
CA THR A 48 -7.50 26.55 11.11
C THR A 48 -7.30 27.71 12.08
N THR A 49 -8.29 28.61 12.22
CA THR A 49 -8.20 29.77 13.12
C THR A 49 -8.01 29.37 14.59
N ASP A 50 -8.72 28.34 15.04
CA ASP A 50 -8.64 27.84 16.42
C ASP A 50 -7.27 27.20 16.67
N LEU A 51 -6.75 26.44 15.71
CA LEU A 51 -5.40 25.87 15.78
C LEU A 51 -4.32 26.95 15.81
N CYS A 52 -4.45 28.00 15.00
CA CYS A 52 -3.52 29.14 15.02
C CYS A 52 -3.54 29.88 16.37
N ALA A 53 -4.67 29.93 17.06
CA ALA A 53 -4.73 30.48 18.42
C ALA A 53 -3.99 29.59 19.44
N LEU A 54 -4.12 28.27 19.31
CA LEU A 54 -3.46 27.28 20.18
C LEU A 54 -1.94 27.22 19.99
N LEU A 55 -1.39 27.69 18.85
CA LEU A 55 0.04 27.93 18.68
C LEU A 55 0.62 28.97 19.65
N LYS A 56 -0.22 29.73 20.36
CA LYS A 56 0.21 30.73 21.35
C LYS A 56 -0.01 30.28 22.79
N ASP A 57 -0.37 29.02 23.00
CA ASP A 57 -0.61 28.47 24.34
C ASP A 57 0.68 28.51 25.19
N SER A 58 0.54 28.69 26.50
CA SER A 58 1.68 28.72 27.42
C SER A 58 2.44 27.39 27.48
N THR A 59 1.78 26.28 27.13
CA THR A 59 2.32 24.92 27.22
C THR A 59 2.88 24.45 25.88
N ALA A 60 4.17 24.09 25.84
CA ALA A 60 4.86 23.69 24.62
C ALA A 60 4.21 22.48 23.92
N SER A 61 3.74 21.47 24.67
CA SER A 61 3.08 20.29 24.09
C SER A 61 1.75 20.60 23.41
N VAL A 62 1.03 21.64 23.84
CA VAL A 62 -0.20 22.12 23.18
C VAL A 62 0.17 22.83 21.87
N ARG A 63 1.22 23.68 21.90
CA ARG A 63 1.72 24.35 20.70
C ARG A 63 2.25 23.37 19.65
N GLU A 64 3.02 22.37 20.07
CA GLU A 64 3.50 21.28 19.22
C GLU A 64 2.34 20.53 18.58
N ALA A 65 1.34 20.13 19.37
CA ALA A 65 0.15 19.43 18.87
C ALA A 65 -0.64 20.31 17.89
N ALA A 66 -0.78 21.61 18.16
CA ALA A 66 -1.43 22.55 17.25
C ALA A 66 -0.69 22.68 15.92
N ALA A 67 0.66 22.73 15.93
CA ALA A 67 1.47 22.74 14.71
C ALA A 67 1.32 21.45 13.90
N LEU A 68 1.36 20.27 14.54
CA LEU A 68 1.12 18.98 13.88
C LEU A 68 -0.32 18.86 13.32
N ALA A 69 -1.30 19.39 14.06
CA ALA A 69 -2.67 19.46 13.59
C ALA A 69 -2.79 20.34 12.34
N LEU A 70 -2.11 21.48 12.30
CA LEU A 70 -2.04 22.32 11.09
C LEU A 70 -1.36 21.60 9.91
N ALA A 71 -0.35 20.77 10.17
CA ALA A 71 0.25 19.90 9.15
C ALA A 71 -0.76 18.88 8.58
N SER A 72 -1.69 18.40 9.42
CA SER A 72 -2.79 17.52 9.04
C SER A 72 -3.93 18.29 8.36
N VAL A 73 -4.16 19.55 8.71
CA VAL A 73 -5.15 20.44 8.07
C VAL A 73 -4.71 20.85 6.67
N GLN A 74 -3.44 21.24 6.50
CA GLN A 74 -2.81 21.78 5.29
C GLN A 74 -3.52 23.00 4.68
N ASP A 75 -4.07 23.86 5.53
CA ASP A 75 -4.61 25.14 5.10
C ASP A 75 -3.47 26.17 5.01
N SER A 76 -3.34 26.79 3.83
CA SER A 76 -2.31 27.81 3.57
C SER A 76 -2.48 29.07 4.41
N ALA A 77 -3.67 29.32 4.98
CA ALA A 77 -3.91 30.43 5.90
C ALA A 77 -3.06 30.37 7.18
N ALA A 78 -2.54 29.18 7.54
CA ALA A 78 -1.70 28.99 8.73
C ALA A 78 -0.24 29.43 8.55
N ARG A 79 0.23 29.65 7.31
CA ARG A 79 1.63 29.96 6.98
C ARG A 79 2.28 31.05 7.85
N PRO A 80 1.70 32.25 8.02
CA PRO A 80 2.34 33.29 8.82
C PRO A 80 2.52 32.86 10.29
N PHE A 81 1.56 32.14 10.85
CA PHE A 81 1.61 31.64 12.23
C PHE A 81 2.66 30.53 12.39
N LEU A 82 2.75 29.63 11.41
CA LEU A 82 3.78 28.58 11.39
C LEU A 82 5.20 29.16 11.22
N ALA A 83 5.34 30.19 10.39
CA ALA A 83 6.61 30.89 10.21
C ALA A 83 7.05 31.63 11.50
N GLU A 84 6.11 32.17 12.28
CA GLU A 84 6.39 32.72 13.61
C GLU A 84 6.85 31.61 14.57
N ALA A 85 6.17 30.46 14.58
CA ALA A 85 6.47 29.32 15.43
C ALA A 85 7.82 28.64 15.12
N LEU A 86 8.45 28.91 13.96
CA LEU A 86 9.85 28.51 13.71
C LEU A 86 10.85 29.15 14.68
N ARG A 87 10.44 30.19 15.42
CA ARG A 87 11.27 30.88 16.43
C ARG A 87 10.84 30.55 17.86
N ASP A 88 10.03 29.51 18.06
CA ASP A 88 9.56 29.10 19.39
C ASP A 88 10.74 28.75 20.31
N GLY A 89 10.59 29.03 21.61
CA GLY A 89 11.59 28.68 22.63
C GLY A 89 11.81 27.17 22.76
N ASP A 90 10.81 26.36 22.43
CA ASP A 90 10.86 24.90 22.50
C ASP A 90 11.24 24.26 21.16
N ALA A 91 12.22 23.36 21.18
CA ALA A 91 12.75 22.67 20.00
C ALA A 91 11.69 21.81 19.29
N THR A 92 10.80 21.16 20.06
CA THR A 92 9.76 20.29 19.49
C THR A 92 8.73 21.11 18.69
N VAL A 93 8.38 22.30 19.20
CA VAL A 93 7.48 23.23 18.52
C VAL A 93 8.10 23.75 17.22
N ARG A 94 9.40 24.12 17.24
CA ARG A 94 10.11 24.55 16.01
C ARG A 94 10.14 23.45 14.95
N GLY A 95 10.44 22.21 15.34
CA GLY A 95 10.41 21.06 14.44
C GLY A 95 9.02 20.80 13.86
N ALA A 96 7.98 20.80 14.70
CA ALA A 96 6.59 20.62 14.29
C ALA A 96 6.13 21.74 13.33
N ALA A 97 6.46 22.99 13.64
CA ALA A 97 6.17 24.15 12.79
C ALA A 97 6.86 24.03 11.41
N GLY A 98 8.11 23.60 11.39
CA GLY A 98 8.85 23.35 10.15
C GLY A 98 8.24 22.24 9.29
N PHE A 99 7.84 21.14 9.92
CA PHE A 99 7.12 20.07 9.22
C PHE A 99 5.78 20.56 8.65
N ALA A 100 4.99 21.28 9.44
CA ALA A 100 3.71 21.84 9.03
C ALA A 100 3.85 22.84 7.88
N LEU A 101 4.85 23.73 7.96
CA LEU A 101 5.13 24.71 6.91
C LEU A 101 5.57 24.02 5.60
N GLY A 102 6.34 22.94 5.72
CA GLY A 102 6.66 22.08 4.58
C GLY A 102 5.41 21.45 3.95
N ALA A 103 4.40 21.06 4.74
CA ALA A 103 3.16 20.45 4.24
C ALA A 103 2.28 21.44 3.44
N VAL A 104 2.35 22.74 3.71
CA VAL A 104 1.64 23.82 2.97
C VAL A 104 2.54 24.58 1.99
N ALA A 105 3.64 23.95 1.58
CA ALA A 105 4.77 24.57 0.89
C ALA A 105 4.43 25.39 -0.36
N ASP A 106 5.07 26.55 -0.44
CA ASP A 106 5.30 27.38 -1.62
C ASP A 106 6.74 27.94 -1.57
N SER A 107 7.09 28.83 -2.51
CA SER A 107 8.43 29.44 -2.55
C SER A 107 8.76 30.24 -1.29
N THR A 108 7.77 30.89 -0.66
CA THR A 108 7.96 31.65 0.58
C THR A 108 8.20 30.73 1.78
N ALA A 109 7.44 29.65 1.90
CA ALA A 109 7.64 28.62 2.91
C ALA A 109 9.02 27.97 2.79
N LEU A 110 9.46 27.66 1.57
CA LEU A 110 10.78 27.10 1.31
C LEU A 110 11.91 28.03 1.79
N ALA A 111 11.82 29.32 1.46
CA ALA A 111 12.80 30.31 1.91
C ALA A 111 12.85 30.42 3.44
N ALA A 112 11.69 30.45 4.10
CA ALA A 112 11.60 30.48 5.55
C ALA A 112 12.21 29.23 6.21
N LEU A 113 11.95 28.04 5.65
CA LEU A 113 12.53 26.78 6.16
C LEU A 113 14.05 26.75 6.05
N ARG A 114 14.62 27.18 4.92
CA ARG A 114 16.07 27.25 4.72
C ARG A 114 16.71 28.23 5.71
N GLN A 115 16.15 29.43 5.82
CA GLN A 115 16.63 30.42 6.78
C GLN A 115 16.56 29.91 8.23
N ALA A 116 15.47 29.23 8.61
CA ALA A 116 15.35 28.65 9.95
C ALA A 116 16.37 27.53 10.18
N ALA A 117 16.60 26.65 9.20
CA ALA A 117 17.59 25.58 9.29
C ALA A 117 19.03 26.11 9.45
N ASP A 118 19.37 27.22 8.80
CA ASP A 118 20.68 27.86 8.92
C ASP A 118 20.92 28.41 10.33
N GLN A 119 19.86 28.90 10.97
CA GLN A 119 19.89 29.52 12.30
C GLN A 119 19.61 28.54 13.45
N GLU A 120 19.19 27.31 13.15
CA GLU A 120 18.75 26.34 14.16
C GLU A 120 19.95 25.76 14.95
N PRO A 121 20.01 25.98 16.27
CA PRO A 121 21.07 25.43 17.11
C PRO A 121 20.92 23.92 17.38
N ASP A 122 19.70 23.38 17.42
CA ASP A 122 19.46 21.96 17.69
C ASP A 122 19.73 21.12 16.42
N PRO A 123 20.69 20.18 16.43
CA PRO A 123 21.02 19.40 15.24
C PRO A 123 19.88 18.53 14.71
N ALA A 124 19.01 18.03 15.60
CA ALA A 124 17.87 17.20 15.22
C ALA A 124 16.78 18.05 14.56
N VAL A 125 16.47 19.23 15.12
CA VAL A 125 15.53 20.18 14.51
C VAL A 125 16.08 20.70 13.19
N LYS A 126 17.38 21.00 13.11
CA LYS A 126 18.04 21.43 11.86
C LYS A 126 17.90 20.38 10.77
N ALA A 127 18.13 19.10 11.09
CA ALA A 127 17.91 18.01 10.15
C ALA A 127 16.44 17.90 9.72
N GLN A 128 15.49 18.08 10.65
CA GLN A 128 14.06 18.08 10.33
C GLN A 128 13.68 19.23 9.40
N LEU A 129 14.18 20.44 9.64
CA LEU A 129 13.95 21.62 8.79
C LEU A 129 14.55 21.43 7.39
N ASN A 130 15.78 20.91 7.29
CA ASN A 130 16.41 20.58 6.01
C ASN A 130 15.61 19.54 5.23
N ASN A 131 15.12 18.50 5.91
CA ASN A 131 14.28 17.48 5.30
C ASN A 131 12.93 18.06 4.83
N ALA A 132 12.32 18.96 5.61
CA ALA A 132 11.09 19.65 5.24
C ALA A 132 11.30 20.57 4.02
N ALA A 133 12.41 21.32 3.98
CA ALA A 133 12.79 22.17 2.86
C ALA A 133 13.01 21.35 1.58
N PHE A 134 13.76 20.25 1.68
CA PHE A 134 13.99 19.36 0.53
C PHE A 134 12.67 18.74 0.02
N ALA A 135 11.80 18.29 0.92
CA ALA A 135 10.49 17.76 0.54
C ALA A 135 9.57 18.82 -0.09
N ALA A 136 9.65 20.07 0.37
CA ALA A 136 8.95 21.21 -0.22
C ALA A 136 9.45 21.50 -1.64
N GLU A 137 10.76 21.54 -1.85
CA GLU A 137 11.41 21.78 -3.15
C GLU A 137 11.00 20.72 -4.19
N LEU A 138 11.03 19.44 -3.79
CA LEU A 138 10.56 18.32 -4.64
C LEU A 138 9.09 18.44 -5.07
N ARG A 139 8.25 19.11 -4.27
CA ARG A 139 6.83 19.34 -4.61
C ARG A 139 6.64 20.57 -5.49
N SER A 140 7.48 21.58 -5.34
CA SER A 140 7.35 22.85 -6.06
C SER A 140 7.98 22.85 -7.44
N SER A 141 8.92 21.95 -7.74
CA SER A 141 9.68 21.99 -8.98
C SER A 141 10.06 20.60 -9.49
N ARG A 142 10.22 20.49 -10.82
CA ARG A 142 10.81 19.31 -11.46
C ARG A 142 12.31 19.56 -11.65
N HIS A 143 13.11 18.55 -11.36
CA HIS A 143 14.57 18.60 -11.49
C HIS A 143 15.07 17.51 -12.43
N GLU A 144 16.22 17.75 -13.06
CA GLU A 144 16.91 16.78 -13.90
C GLU A 144 17.65 15.72 -13.06
N ALA A 145 18.03 14.62 -13.70
CA ALA A 145 18.66 13.49 -13.03
C ALA A 145 19.97 13.88 -12.29
N ALA A 146 20.80 14.75 -12.88
CA ALA A 146 22.03 15.25 -12.29
C ALA A 146 21.83 15.98 -10.95
N TRP A 147 20.69 16.67 -10.79
CA TRP A 147 20.35 17.34 -9.54
C TRP A 147 20.13 16.31 -8.42
N TYR A 148 19.42 15.19 -8.67
CA TYR A 148 19.25 14.16 -7.64
C TYR A 148 20.55 13.43 -7.33
N LEU A 149 21.41 13.22 -8.33
CA LEU A 149 22.71 12.58 -8.14
C LEU A 149 23.61 13.36 -7.17
N SER A 150 23.61 14.70 -7.23
CA SER A 150 24.43 15.50 -6.30
C SER A 150 23.99 15.35 -4.84
N TYR A 151 22.72 15.03 -4.58
CA TYR A 151 22.22 14.78 -3.23
C TYR A 151 22.55 13.37 -2.70
N LEU A 152 23.09 12.47 -3.53
CA LEU A 152 23.55 11.15 -3.06
C LEU A 152 24.83 11.24 -2.23
N GLU A 153 25.54 12.37 -2.26
CA GLU A 153 26.70 12.62 -1.40
C GLU A 153 26.33 13.26 -0.05
N SER A 154 25.04 13.58 0.15
CA SER A 154 24.55 14.18 1.40
C SER A 154 24.85 13.27 2.60
N THR A 155 25.26 13.87 3.71
CA THR A 155 25.42 13.16 4.98
C THR A 155 24.07 12.74 5.58
N ASP A 156 22.97 13.42 5.21
CA ASP A 156 21.63 13.08 5.65
C ASP A 156 21.07 11.90 4.84
N ARG A 157 20.85 10.79 5.56
CA ARG A 157 20.27 9.56 5.01
C ARG A 157 18.90 9.79 4.35
N ASN A 158 18.03 10.61 4.92
CA ASN A 158 16.68 10.83 4.40
C ASN A 158 16.70 11.61 3.07
N ILE A 159 17.63 12.56 2.94
CA ILE A 159 17.86 13.27 1.69
C ILE A 159 18.35 12.29 0.61
N ARG A 160 19.38 11.49 0.89
CA ARG A 160 19.86 10.44 -0.04
C ARG A 160 18.74 9.48 -0.45
N LEU A 161 17.94 9.03 0.51
CA LEU A 161 16.82 8.11 0.28
C LEU A 161 15.74 8.71 -0.62
N ARG A 162 15.34 9.96 -0.39
CA ARG A 162 14.36 10.67 -1.22
C ARG A 162 14.90 10.95 -2.63
N ALA A 163 16.18 11.33 -2.74
CA ALA A 163 16.85 11.53 -4.01
C ALA A 163 16.89 10.24 -4.83
N ALA A 164 17.38 9.13 -4.25
CA ALA A 164 17.45 7.83 -4.92
C ALA A 164 16.05 7.30 -5.30
N GLN A 165 15.04 7.42 -4.42
CA GLN A 165 13.67 7.02 -4.74
C GLN A 165 13.08 7.84 -5.88
N THR A 166 13.33 9.15 -5.91
CA THR A 166 12.83 10.02 -6.98
C THR A 166 13.52 9.70 -8.30
N LEU A 167 14.85 9.49 -8.26
CA LEU A 167 15.64 9.04 -9.41
C LEU A 167 15.06 7.75 -10.02
N ALA A 168 14.73 6.75 -9.20
CA ALA A 168 14.13 5.49 -9.65
C ALA A 168 12.74 5.62 -10.33
N ARG A 169 12.09 6.78 -10.20
CA ARG A 169 10.77 7.08 -10.78
C ARG A 169 10.85 8.03 -11.99
N LEU A 170 12.06 8.52 -12.33
CA LEU A 170 12.24 9.33 -13.53
C LEU A 170 11.96 8.50 -14.80
N PRO A 171 11.51 9.16 -15.88
CA PRO A 171 11.28 8.51 -17.16
C PRO A 171 12.61 8.06 -17.81
N ARG A 172 12.52 7.13 -18.77
CA ARG A 172 13.68 6.48 -19.42
C ARG A 172 14.67 7.49 -20.01
N GLU A 173 14.16 8.54 -20.64
CA GLU A 173 14.94 9.56 -21.34
C GLU A 173 15.83 10.34 -20.37
N ALA A 174 15.30 10.66 -19.19
CA ALA A 174 16.02 11.36 -18.14
C ALA A 174 17.07 10.47 -17.45
N LEU A 175 16.83 9.17 -17.38
CA LEU A 175 17.75 8.23 -16.73
C LEU A 175 18.90 7.80 -17.63
N ALA A 176 18.67 7.59 -18.93
CA ALA A 176 19.66 7.05 -19.87
C ALA A 176 21.11 7.57 -19.70
N PRO A 177 21.40 8.88 -19.55
CA PRO A 177 22.77 9.38 -19.42
C PRO A 177 23.44 9.08 -18.06
N THR A 178 22.69 8.69 -17.04
CA THR A 178 23.18 8.58 -15.65
C THR A 178 23.76 7.22 -15.26
N ALA A 179 23.84 6.28 -16.20
CA ALA A 179 24.19 4.88 -15.91
C ALA A 179 25.52 4.74 -15.13
N PRO A 180 26.62 5.40 -15.55
CA PRO A 180 27.90 5.28 -14.84
C PRO A 180 27.82 5.80 -13.41
N ASP A 181 27.18 6.96 -13.21
CA ASP A 181 27.06 7.60 -11.90
C ASP A 181 26.20 6.78 -10.94
N VAL A 182 25.08 6.23 -11.44
CA VAL A 182 24.19 5.37 -10.66
C VAL A 182 24.88 4.05 -10.30
N LEU A 183 25.62 3.44 -11.23
CA LEU A 183 26.39 2.22 -10.93
C LEU A 183 27.44 2.49 -9.85
N HIS A 184 28.17 3.60 -9.97
CA HIS A 184 29.14 3.99 -8.96
C HIS A 184 28.47 4.21 -7.61
N ALA A 185 27.41 5.03 -7.56
CA ALA A 185 26.66 5.31 -6.34
C ALA A 185 26.10 4.02 -5.69
N ALA A 186 25.54 3.10 -6.49
CA ALA A 186 25.03 1.82 -5.99
C ALA A 186 26.15 0.92 -5.42
N SER A 187 27.38 1.01 -5.96
CA SER A 187 28.52 0.23 -5.50
C SER A 187 29.12 0.71 -4.17
N VAL A 188 29.01 2.01 -3.87
CA VAL A 188 29.59 2.62 -2.66
C VAL A 188 28.57 2.87 -1.55
N GLU A 189 27.27 2.90 -1.87
CA GLU A 189 26.21 3.13 -0.89
C GLU A 189 26.08 1.97 0.10
N ARG A 190 26.14 2.32 1.38
CA ARG A 190 26.13 1.39 2.51
C ARG A 190 24.73 1.18 3.05
N ASP A 191 23.84 2.16 2.90
CA ASP A 191 22.46 2.05 3.35
C ASP A 191 21.65 1.16 2.38
N PRO A 192 21.14 0.00 2.85
CA PRO A 192 20.39 -0.91 2.00
C PRO A 192 19.14 -0.31 1.35
N ALA A 193 18.47 0.62 2.04
CA ALA A 193 17.25 1.25 1.56
C ALA A 193 17.54 2.26 0.46
N VAL A 194 18.66 2.97 0.52
CA VAL A 194 19.12 3.83 -0.58
C VAL A 194 19.61 2.97 -1.74
N ARG A 195 20.44 1.95 -1.47
CA ARG A 195 21.02 1.06 -2.49
C ARG A 195 19.97 0.37 -3.34
N GLN A 196 18.87 -0.13 -2.76
CA GLN A 196 17.80 -0.75 -3.55
C GLN A 196 17.15 0.23 -4.56
N PHE A 197 17.03 1.53 -4.23
CA PHE A 197 16.44 2.50 -5.16
C PHE A 197 17.41 2.88 -6.27
N LEU A 198 18.71 2.96 -5.95
CA LEU A 198 19.76 3.10 -6.97
C LEU A 198 19.79 1.91 -7.93
N VAL A 199 19.63 0.68 -7.42
CA VAL A 199 19.52 -0.52 -8.27
C VAL A 199 18.22 -0.48 -9.10
N ALA A 200 17.12 -0.02 -8.52
CA ALA A 200 15.85 0.10 -9.24
C ALA A 200 15.88 1.16 -10.37
N SER A 201 16.67 2.23 -10.27
CA SER A 201 16.80 3.23 -11.34
C SER A 201 17.53 2.67 -12.57
N LEU A 202 18.31 1.58 -12.43
CA LEU A 202 19.02 0.93 -13.54
C LEU A 202 18.11 0.20 -14.55
N LYS A 203 16.80 0.11 -14.29
CA LYS A 203 15.82 -0.63 -15.11
C LYS A 203 15.82 -0.24 -16.60
N HIS A 204 16.05 1.03 -16.90
CA HIS A 204 16.01 1.56 -18.28
C HIS A 204 17.35 1.62 -19.01
N HIS A 205 18.46 1.25 -18.37
CA HIS A 205 19.79 1.31 -18.96
C HIS A 205 20.15 0.00 -19.65
N ALA A 206 20.58 0.07 -20.92
CA ALA A 206 20.83 -1.12 -21.75
C ALA A 206 22.32 -1.50 -21.84
N SER A 207 23.23 -0.82 -21.13
CA SER A 207 24.66 -1.11 -21.25
C SER A 207 24.99 -2.48 -20.67
N ARG A 208 25.98 -3.15 -21.27
CA ARG A 208 26.48 -4.46 -20.80
C ARG A 208 26.88 -4.43 -19.34
N ALA A 209 27.60 -3.39 -18.91
CA ALA A 209 28.01 -3.21 -17.52
C ALA A 209 26.83 -3.18 -16.54
N VAL A 210 25.72 -2.51 -16.91
CA VAL A 210 24.50 -2.50 -16.09
C VAL A 210 23.89 -3.89 -16.03
N THR A 211 23.73 -4.56 -17.17
CA THR A 211 23.14 -5.91 -17.21
C THR A 211 23.95 -6.90 -16.39
N ASP A 212 25.28 -6.90 -16.53
CA ASP A 212 26.17 -7.79 -15.77
C ASP A 212 26.08 -7.52 -14.26
N THR A 213 26.03 -6.24 -13.87
CA THR A 213 25.84 -5.84 -12.46
C THR A 213 24.50 -6.30 -11.91
N LEU A 214 23.40 -6.08 -12.65
CA LEU A 214 22.07 -6.50 -12.22
C LEU A 214 21.97 -8.02 -12.07
N ARG A 215 22.56 -8.79 -12.99
CA ARG A 215 22.61 -10.25 -12.90
C ARG A 215 23.36 -10.70 -11.64
N HIS A 216 24.53 -10.11 -11.39
CA HIS A 216 25.31 -10.42 -10.20
C HIS A 216 24.52 -10.11 -8.92
N LEU A 217 23.91 -8.92 -8.83
CA LEU A 217 23.12 -8.52 -7.67
C LEU A 217 21.89 -9.42 -7.46
N ALA A 218 21.18 -9.78 -8.53
CA ALA A 218 20.00 -10.65 -8.45
C ALA A 218 20.33 -12.04 -7.88
N VAL A 219 21.56 -12.54 -8.08
CA VAL A 219 21.96 -13.88 -7.63
C VAL A 219 22.67 -13.87 -6.28
N HIS A 220 23.59 -12.92 -6.08
CA HIS A 220 24.61 -13.00 -5.03
C HIS A 220 24.45 -11.97 -3.91
N ASP A 221 23.61 -10.94 -4.07
CA ASP A 221 23.44 -9.96 -3.00
C ASP A 221 22.76 -10.62 -1.79
N SER A 222 23.36 -10.43 -0.61
CA SER A 222 22.85 -11.01 0.64
C SER A 222 21.49 -10.42 1.06
N LEU A 223 21.17 -9.20 0.59
CA LEU A 223 19.96 -8.48 0.97
C LEU A 223 18.83 -8.76 -0.03
N PRO A 224 17.72 -9.38 0.40
CA PRO A 224 16.59 -9.66 -0.48
C PRO A 224 16.04 -8.41 -1.17
N GLN A 225 16.05 -7.26 -0.50
CA GLN A 225 15.56 -6.03 -1.11
C GLN A 225 16.39 -5.59 -2.34
N VAL A 226 17.69 -5.85 -2.34
CA VAL A 226 18.54 -5.53 -3.49
C VAL A 226 18.31 -6.55 -4.60
N ARG A 227 18.16 -7.84 -4.25
CA ARG A 227 17.79 -8.89 -5.22
C ARG A 227 16.44 -8.60 -5.89
N ILE A 228 15.41 -8.22 -5.14
CA ILE A 228 14.09 -7.80 -5.66
C ILE A 228 14.23 -6.61 -6.61
N ALA A 229 15.00 -5.58 -6.23
CA ALA A 229 15.23 -4.42 -7.08
C ALA A 229 15.94 -4.81 -8.40
N ALA A 230 16.94 -5.69 -8.32
CA ALA A 230 17.67 -6.18 -9.49
C ALA A 230 16.78 -7.03 -10.41
N VAL A 231 15.99 -7.95 -9.84
CA VAL A 231 15.01 -8.78 -10.56
C VAL A 231 13.99 -7.91 -11.30
N ARG A 232 13.43 -6.87 -10.65
CA ARG A 232 12.51 -5.93 -11.30
C ARG A 232 13.19 -5.12 -12.39
N ALA A 233 14.43 -4.67 -12.17
CA ALA A 233 15.20 -3.92 -13.16
C ALA A 233 15.57 -4.79 -14.38
N ILE A 234 15.83 -6.09 -14.19
CA ILE A 234 16.02 -7.07 -15.26
C ILE A 234 14.71 -7.29 -16.01
N GLY A 235 13.61 -7.54 -15.30
CA GLY A 235 12.30 -7.79 -15.89
C GLY A 235 11.82 -6.65 -16.78
N ALA A 236 12.02 -5.40 -16.35
CA ALA A 236 11.66 -4.21 -17.10
C ALA A 236 12.38 -4.04 -18.45
N LYS A 237 13.43 -4.84 -18.73
CA LYS A 237 14.13 -4.85 -20.03
C LYS A 237 13.42 -5.71 -21.07
N GLU A 238 12.54 -6.62 -20.65
CA GLU A 238 11.85 -7.60 -21.51
C GLU A 238 12.81 -8.39 -22.42
N ASP A 239 14.02 -8.70 -21.92
CA ASP A 239 15.03 -9.48 -22.65
C ASP A 239 14.85 -10.97 -22.39
N THR A 240 14.44 -11.72 -23.42
CA THR A 240 14.25 -13.18 -23.33
C THR A 240 15.51 -13.95 -22.92
N LEU A 241 16.70 -13.41 -23.16
CA LEU A 241 17.97 -14.01 -22.71
C LEU A 241 18.13 -13.97 -21.19
N LEU A 242 17.39 -13.08 -20.50
CA LEU A 242 17.39 -12.95 -19.05
C LEU A 242 16.24 -13.73 -18.38
N ALA A 243 15.29 -14.25 -19.16
CA ALA A 243 14.17 -15.04 -18.64
C ALA A 243 14.59 -16.30 -17.86
N PRO A 244 15.64 -17.07 -18.26
CA PRO A 244 16.10 -18.21 -17.47
C PRO A 244 16.55 -17.82 -16.06
N LEU A 245 17.22 -16.67 -15.91
CA LEU A 245 17.62 -16.16 -14.60
C LEU A 245 16.40 -15.79 -13.76
N LEU A 246 15.40 -15.12 -14.35
CA LEU A 246 14.16 -14.82 -13.64
C LEU A 246 13.42 -16.09 -13.21
N LEU A 247 13.37 -17.11 -14.05
CA LEU A 247 12.75 -18.40 -13.73
C LEU A 247 13.47 -19.14 -12.60
N GLU A 248 14.80 -19.09 -12.62
CA GLU A 248 15.64 -19.61 -11.54
C GLU A 248 15.36 -18.86 -10.23
N ARG A 249 15.31 -17.52 -10.25
CA ARG A 249 14.98 -16.72 -9.05
C ARG A 249 13.56 -16.96 -8.56
N ALA A 250 12.61 -17.20 -9.46
CA ALA A 250 11.22 -17.50 -9.14
C ALA A 250 11.06 -18.83 -8.36
N THR A 251 11.93 -19.80 -8.57
CA THR A 251 11.80 -21.16 -8.01
C THR A 251 12.82 -21.49 -6.94
N MET A 252 14.01 -20.90 -6.99
CA MET A 252 15.15 -21.30 -6.16
C MET A 252 15.57 -20.25 -5.13
N ASP A 253 15.10 -19.00 -5.22
CA ASP A 253 15.49 -17.99 -4.22
C ASP A 253 14.86 -18.29 -2.86
N ALA A 254 15.67 -18.19 -1.81
CA ALA A 254 15.24 -18.45 -0.44
C ALA A 254 14.19 -17.45 0.05
N ASP A 255 14.21 -16.22 -0.47
CA ASP A 255 13.28 -15.18 -0.07
C ASP A 255 11.99 -15.22 -0.92
N PRO A 256 10.79 -15.35 -0.29
CA PRO A 256 9.52 -15.41 -1.01
C PRO A 256 9.23 -14.12 -1.81
N GLY A 257 9.70 -12.97 -1.34
CA GLY A 257 9.53 -11.70 -2.04
C GLY A 257 10.34 -11.63 -3.34
N VAL A 258 11.54 -12.23 -3.36
CA VAL A 258 12.31 -12.39 -4.61
C VAL A 258 11.60 -13.32 -5.58
N ARG A 259 11.09 -14.46 -5.09
CA ARG A 259 10.34 -15.41 -5.92
C ARG A 259 9.10 -14.75 -6.55
N GLN A 260 8.29 -14.07 -5.74
CA GLN A 260 7.12 -13.32 -6.19
C GLN A 260 7.50 -12.27 -7.23
N ALA A 261 8.51 -11.43 -6.95
CA ALA A 261 8.94 -10.39 -7.88
C ALA A 261 9.39 -10.96 -9.23
N ALA A 262 10.08 -12.11 -9.23
CA ALA A 262 10.55 -12.76 -10.45
C ALA A 262 9.39 -13.33 -11.29
N VAL A 263 8.40 -13.97 -10.65
CA VAL A 263 7.16 -14.42 -11.30
C VAL A 263 6.40 -13.24 -11.91
N GLU A 264 6.21 -12.17 -11.15
CA GLU A 264 5.54 -10.94 -11.62
C GLU A 264 6.24 -10.36 -12.85
N GLN A 265 7.59 -10.39 -12.90
CA GLN A 265 8.32 -9.93 -14.07
C GLN A 265 8.11 -10.84 -15.29
N LEU A 266 8.16 -12.16 -15.12
CA LEU A 266 7.92 -13.12 -16.21
C LEU A 266 6.52 -12.97 -16.82
N GLN A 267 5.50 -12.72 -15.98
CA GLN A 267 4.12 -12.52 -16.45
C GLN A 267 3.93 -11.29 -17.34
N ARG A 268 4.80 -10.28 -17.18
CA ARG A 268 4.77 -9.04 -17.96
C ARG A 268 5.44 -9.16 -19.32
N TYR A 269 6.16 -10.25 -19.61
CA TYR A 269 6.82 -10.41 -20.90
C TYR A 269 5.79 -10.57 -22.02
N HIS A 270 5.91 -9.72 -23.03
CA HIS A 270 5.10 -9.80 -24.24
C HIS A 270 5.68 -10.79 -25.26
N LEU A 271 6.98 -11.06 -25.17
CA LEU A 271 7.70 -11.97 -26.05
C LEU A 271 7.44 -13.44 -25.69
N HIS A 272 7.69 -14.33 -26.64
CA HIS A 272 7.58 -15.76 -26.43
C HIS A 272 8.69 -16.25 -25.50
N LEU A 273 8.32 -17.02 -24.48
CA LEU A 273 9.22 -17.66 -23.52
C LEU A 273 9.30 -19.17 -23.77
N ASP A 274 10.35 -19.81 -23.26
CA ASP A 274 10.47 -21.27 -23.28
C ASP A 274 9.44 -21.90 -22.32
N GLY A 275 8.30 -22.33 -22.88
CA GLY A 275 7.21 -22.92 -22.11
C GLY A 275 7.53 -24.27 -21.48
N GLU A 276 8.49 -25.03 -22.02
CA GLU A 276 8.86 -26.34 -21.46
C GLU A 276 9.79 -26.16 -20.26
N ALA A 277 10.69 -25.18 -20.29
CA ALA A 277 11.47 -24.79 -19.12
C ALA A 277 10.55 -24.27 -17.99
N ILE A 278 9.56 -23.44 -18.31
CA ILE A 278 8.57 -22.96 -17.35
C ILE A 278 7.76 -24.11 -16.77
N TRP A 279 7.34 -25.08 -17.60
CA TRP A 279 6.64 -26.26 -17.15
C TRP A 279 7.46 -27.07 -16.14
N LYS A 280 8.72 -27.36 -16.46
CA LYS A 280 9.63 -28.06 -15.55
C LYS A 280 9.74 -27.34 -14.20
N ALA A 281 10.01 -26.04 -14.23
CA ALA A 281 10.10 -25.19 -13.05
C ALA A 281 8.80 -25.20 -12.21
N ALA A 282 7.64 -25.17 -12.87
CA ALA A 282 6.35 -25.23 -12.19
C ALA A 282 6.10 -26.59 -11.51
N GLN A 283 6.58 -27.70 -12.09
CA GLN A 283 6.46 -29.03 -11.48
C GLN A 283 7.37 -29.21 -10.26
N GLU A 284 8.57 -28.62 -10.30
CA GLU A 284 9.55 -28.70 -9.22
C GLU A 284 9.21 -27.81 -8.01
N SER A 285 8.43 -26.74 -8.22
CA SER A 285 7.99 -25.87 -7.14
C SER A 285 6.93 -26.55 -6.24
N ALA A 286 7.11 -26.49 -4.93
CA ALA A 286 6.08 -26.89 -3.95
C ALA A 286 5.14 -25.73 -3.57
N ASP A 287 5.55 -24.50 -3.87
CA ASP A 287 4.88 -23.26 -3.49
C ASP A 287 3.76 -22.95 -4.50
N TYR A 288 2.50 -23.01 -4.06
CA TYR A 288 1.34 -22.71 -4.91
C TYR A 288 1.29 -21.25 -5.37
N GLY A 289 1.86 -20.32 -4.58
CA GLY A 289 1.98 -18.91 -4.95
C GLY A 289 2.91 -18.69 -6.14
N VAL A 290 3.86 -19.60 -6.37
CA VAL A 290 4.72 -19.61 -7.56
C VAL A 290 4.14 -20.52 -8.65
N LYS A 291 3.68 -21.72 -8.29
CA LYS A 291 3.23 -22.76 -9.23
C LYS A 291 2.05 -22.31 -10.09
N LEU A 292 1.02 -21.72 -9.50
CA LEU A 292 -0.19 -21.34 -10.23
C LEU A 292 0.08 -20.23 -11.27
N PRO A 293 0.80 -19.15 -10.94
CA PRO A 293 1.26 -18.19 -11.94
C PRO A 293 2.10 -18.81 -13.07
N LEU A 294 3.03 -19.73 -12.75
CA LEU A 294 3.82 -20.41 -13.77
C LEU A 294 2.95 -21.28 -14.68
N TYR A 295 1.92 -21.96 -14.15
CA TYR A 295 0.94 -22.67 -14.98
C TYR A 295 0.21 -21.74 -15.95
N GLY A 296 -0.14 -20.52 -15.53
CA GLY A 296 -0.67 -19.50 -16.43
C GLY A 296 0.29 -19.19 -17.59
N LEU A 297 1.59 -19.10 -17.31
CA LEU A 297 2.62 -18.91 -18.35
C LEU A 297 2.79 -20.14 -19.25
N VAL A 298 2.70 -21.36 -18.71
CA VAL A 298 2.68 -22.61 -19.50
C VAL A 298 1.52 -22.59 -20.48
N MET A 299 0.32 -22.19 -20.04
CA MET A 299 -0.85 -22.09 -20.91
C MET A 299 -0.65 -21.10 -22.07
N LYS A 300 0.16 -20.05 -21.86
CA LYS A 300 0.47 -19.03 -22.85
C LYS A 300 1.61 -19.44 -23.80
N HIS A 301 2.63 -20.15 -23.32
CA HIS A 301 3.90 -20.32 -24.04
C HIS A 301 4.25 -21.77 -24.43
N ALA A 302 3.72 -22.80 -23.76
CA ALA A 302 4.15 -24.18 -23.99
C ALA A 302 3.51 -24.87 -25.20
N GLY A 303 4.06 -26.01 -25.60
CA GLY A 303 3.53 -26.84 -26.68
C GLY A 303 2.12 -27.37 -26.38
N PRO A 304 1.32 -27.77 -27.40
CA PRO A 304 -0.04 -28.27 -27.20
C PRO A 304 -0.15 -29.42 -26.20
N GLY A 305 0.78 -30.38 -26.24
CA GLY A 305 0.80 -31.53 -25.33
C GLY A 305 0.96 -31.12 -23.86
N THR A 306 1.96 -30.29 -23.57
CA THR A 306 2.23 -29.76 -22.22
C THR A 306 1.05 -28.92 -21.71
N ARG A 307 0.41 -28.12 -22.57
CA ARG A 307 -0.80 -27.35 -22.22
C ARG A 307 -1.98 -28.23 -21.85
N VAL A 308 -2.18 -29.36 -22.53
CA VAL A 308 -3.25 -30.32 -22.18
C VAL A 308 -3.02 -30.89 -20.77
N ILE A 309 -1.79 -31.34 -20.47
CA ILE A 309 -1.45 -31.89 -19.16
C ILE A 309 -1.60 -30.83 -18.07
N CYS A 310 -1.06 -29.63 -18.29
CA CYS A 310 -1.16 -28.50 -17.36
C CYS A 310 -2.63 -28.15 -17.05
N ARG A 311 -3.48 -28.10 -18.08
CA ARG A 311 -4.92 -27.89 -17.93
C ARG A 311 -5.57 -28.97 -17.07
N MET A 312 -5.31 -30.25 -17.35
CA MET A 312 -5.89 -31.36 -16.59
C MET A 312 -5.52 -31.31 -15.10
N LEU A 313 -4.27 -30.95 -14.79
CA LEU A 313 -3.84 -30.75 -13.40
C LEU A 313 -4.59 -29.60 -12.73
N MET A 314 -4.68 -28.44 -13.39
CA MET A 314 -5.41 -27.29 -12.87
C MET A 314 -6.92 -27.57 -12.70
N GLU A 315 -7.53 -28.30 -13.63
CA GLU A 315 -8.94 -28.72 -13.51
C GLU A 315 -9.16 -29.68 -12.34
N SER A 316 -8.20 -30.56 -12.06
CA SER A 316 -8.21 -31.41 -10.87
C SER A 316 -8.09 -30.59 -9.59
N MET A 317 -7.16 -29.62 -9.55
CA MET A 317 -6.98 -28.69 -8.44
C MET A 317 -8.25 -27.86 -8.17
N ARG A 318 -8.99 -27.45 -9.22
CA ARG A 318 -10.23 -26.67 -9.10
C ARG A 318 -11.35 -27.41 -8.36
N ARG A 319 -11.28 -28.74 -8.28
CA ARG A 319 -12.25 -29.55 -7.49
C ARG A 319 -11.94 -29.55 -6.00
N GLN A 320 -10.76 -29.06 -5.62
CA GLN A 320 -10.33 -28.89 -4.24
C GLN A 320 -10.58 -27.44 -3.83
N ASP A 321 -10.81 -27.20 -2.55
CA ASP A 321 -10.81 -25.83 -2.01
C ASP A 321 -9.41 -25.50 -1.50
N LEU A 322 -8.68 -24.66 -2.25
CA LEU A 322 -7.35 -24.19 -1.87
C LEU A 322 -7.40 -22.91 -1.01
N GLY A 323 -8.61 -22.42 -0.70
CA GLY A 323 -8.87 -21.13 -0.08
C GLY A 323 -8.96 -19.99 -1.11
N PRO A 324 -9.58 -18.85 -0.73
CA PRO A 324 -10.01 -17.81 -1.67
C PRO A 324 -8.92 -17.28 -2.61
N TYR A 325 -7.71 -17.07 -2.09
CA TYR A 325 -6.62 -16.44 -2.85
C TYR A 325 -5.93 -17.41 -3.81
N LEU A 326 -5.72 -18.67 -3.40
CA LEU A 326 -5.19 -19.69 -4.29
C LEU A 326 -6.23 -20.12 -5.34
N ASN A 327 -7.51 -20.18 -4.97
CA ASN A 327 -8.60 -20.37 -5.93
C ASN A 327 -8.64 -19.21 -6.94
N ALA A 328 -8.48 -17.96 -6.50
CA ALA A 328 -8.38 -16.80 -7.40
C ALA A 328 -7.16 -16.88 -8.32
N ALA A 329 -5.97 -17.25 -7.81
CA ALA A 329 -4.78 -17.45 -8.63
C ALA A 329 -4.96 -18.58 -9.66
N LEU A 330 -5.63 -19.67 -9.28
CA LEU A 330 -5.99 -20.77 -10.18
C LEU A 330 -6.97 -20.30 -11.26
N LEU A 331 -7.98 -19.50 -10.92
CA LEU A 331 -8.91 -18.90 -11.88
C LEU A 331 -8.19 -17.95 -12.84
N THR A 332 -7.20 -17.19 -12.38
CA THR A 332 -6.37 -16.36 -13.27
C THR A 332 -5.55 -17.21 -14.25
N ALA A 333 -4.99 -18.35 -13.80
CA ALA A 333 -4.16 -19.22 -14.64
C ALA A 333 -4.96 -20.09 -15.63
N LEU A 334 -6.06 -20.69 -15.17
CA LEU A 334 -6.90 -21.61 -15.93
C LEU A 334 -8.04 -20.90 -16.68
N GLY A 335 -8.49 -19.75 -16.17
CA GLY A 335 -9.67 -19.04 -16.64
C GLY A 335 -9.73 -18.82 -18.15
N PRO A 336 -8.64 -18.41 -18.84
CA PRO A 336 -8.63 -18.29 -20.29
C PRO A 336 -9.01 -19.57 -21.05
N ALA A 337 -8.89 -20.74 -20.44
CA ALA A 337 -9.25 -22.03 -21.01
C ALA A 337 -10.64 -22.55 -20.58
N LEU A 338 -11.33 -21.88 -19.65
CA LEU A 338 -12.65 -22.30 -19.15
C LEU A 338 -13.79 -21.83 -20.05
N PRO A 339 -14.95 -22.53 -20.06
CA PRO A 339 -16.14 -22.03 -20.71
C PRO A 339 -16.60 -20.70 -20.11
N GLN A 340 -17.07 -19.78 -20.96
CA GLN A 340 -17.52 -18.45 -20.53
C GLN A 340 -18.64 -18.53 -19.47
N ASP A 341 -19.61 -19.44 -19.65
CA ASP A 341 -20.70 -19.62 -18.69
C ASP A 341 -20.21 -20.07 -17.31
N THR A 342 -19.09 -20.82 -17.27
CA THR A 342 -18.46 -21.21 -15.99
C THR A 342 -17.87 -20.00 -15.28
N LEU A 343 -17.18 -19.11 -16.01
CA LEU A 343 -16.63 -17.87 -15.45
C LEU A 343 -17.76 -16.94 -15.00
N LEU A 344 -18.80 -16.76 -15.82
CA LEU A 344 -19.94 -15.92 -15.49
C LEU A 344 -20.69 -16.41 -14.25
N ALA A 345 -20.85 -17.73 -14.10
CA ALA A 345 -21.44 -18.33 -12.90
C ALA A 345 -20.62 -18.03 -11.64
N VAL A 346 -19.28 -17.99 -11.73
CA VAL A 346 -18.42 -17.56 -10.61
C VAL A 346 -18.62 -16.07 -10.34
N VAL A 347 -18.59 -15.21 -11.36
CA VAL A 347 -18.73 -13.75 -11.21
C VAL A 347 -20.07 -13.35 -10.58
N LEU A 348 -21.17 -13.96 -11.01
CA LEU A 348 -22.53 -13.63 -10.55
C LEU A 348 -22.96 -14.43 -9.32
N GLY A 349 -22.21 -15.48 -8.95
CA GLY A 349 -22.52 -16.35 -7.82
C GLY A 349 -22.02 -15.82 -6.47
N ASP A 350 -22.27 -16.62 -5.43
CA ASP A 350 -21.84 -16.37 -4.05
C ASP A 350 -20.46 -16.98 -3.79
N ARG A 351 -19.45 -16.46 -4.47
CA ARG A 351 -18.04 -16.82 -4.27
C ARG A 351 -17.29 -15.68 -3.57
N PRO A 352 -16.15 -15.96 -2.89
CA PRO A 352 -15.33 -14.90 -2.31
C PRO A 352 -15.01 -13.81 -3.35
N ALA A 353 -14.99 -12.55 -2.91
CA ALA A 353 -14.85 -11.39 -3.81
C ALA A 353 -13.61 -11.48 -4.71
N VAL A 354 -12.48 -11.95 -4.17
CA VAL A 354 -11.23 -12.17 -4.92
C VAL A 354 -11.36 -13.21 -6.03
N GLU A 355 -12.14 -14.28 -5.82
CA GLU A 355 -12.40 -15.28 -6.86
C GLU A 355 -13.30 -14.72 -7.96
N ARG A 356 -14.32 -13.95 -7.56
CA ARG A 356 -15.23 -13.27 -8.50
C ARG A 356 -14.48 -12.28 -9.38
N GLN A 357 -13.57 -11.50 -8.80
CA GLN A 357 -12.70 -10.59 -9.55
C GLN A 357 -11.76 -11.33 -10.52
N ALA A 358 -11.13 -12.42 -10.07
CA ALA A 358 -10.27 -13.23 -10.93
C ALA A 358 -11.04 -13.83 -12.12
N ALA A 359 -12.25 -14.36 -11.88
CA ALA A 359 -13.11 -14.89 -12.94
C ALA A 359 -13.57 -13.80 -13.92
N PHE A 360 -13.88 -12.60 -13.43
CA PHE A 360 -14.22 -11.46 -14.27
C PHE A 360 -13.04 -11.05 -15.16
N ALA A 361 -11.84 -10.90 -14.58
CA ALA A 361 -10.63 -10.59 -15.32
C ALA A 361 -10.34 -11.62 -16.41
N ALA A 362 -10.43 -12.92 -16.09
CA ALA A 362 -10.24 -14.00 -17.06
C ALA A 362 -11.27 -13.94 -18.20
N SER A 363 -12.55 -13.66 -17.89
CA SER A 363 -13.59 -13.49 -18.91
C SER A 363 -13.31 -12.32 -19.85
N MET A 364 -12.72 -11.23 -19.34
CA MET A 364 -12.33 -10.08 -20.16
C MET A 364 -11.13 -10.40 -21.07
N THR A 365 -10.15 -11.16 -20.58
CA THR A 365 -9.01 -11.63 -21.40
C THR A 365 -9.48 -12.49 -22.56
N GLN A 366 -10.34 -13.49 -22.32
CA GLN A 366 -10.89 -14.35 -23.39
C GLN A 366 -11.56 -13.53 -24.50
N PHE A 367 -12.31 -12.50 -24.11
CA PHE A 367 -12.97 -11.64 -25.07
C PHE A 367 -12.00 -10.79 -25.89
N GLN A 368 -10.97 -10.25 -25.26
CA GLN A 368 -9.90 -9.52 -25.97
C GLN A 368 -9.18 -10.41 -27.00
N ASP A 369 -9.00 -11.69 -26.71
CA ASP A 369 -8.36 -12.63 -27.64
C ASP A 369 -9.26 -12.93 -28.85
N LYS A 370 -10.57 -13.14 -28.66
CA LYS A 370 -11.53 -13.29 -29.78
C LYS A 370 -11.57 -12.07 -30.69
N LEU A 371 -11.46 -10.87 -30.12
CA LEU A 371 -11.35 -9.63 -30.88
C LEU A 371 -10.11 -9.60 -31.76
N LYS A 372 -8.94 -9.94 -31.18
CA LYS A 372 -7.67 -9.97 -31.92
C LYS A 372 -7.67 -11.03 -33.03
N ALA A 373 -8.40 -12.13 -32.83
CA ALA A 373 -8.56 -13.18 -33.82
C ALA A 373 -9.54 -12.80 -34.96
N GLY A 374 -10.23 -11.67 -34.89
CA GLY A 374 -11.21 -11.24 -35.90
C GLY A 374 -12.49 -12.07 -35.91
N GLU A 375 -12.76 -12.84 -34.85
CA GLU A 375 -13.94 -13.70 -34.72
C GLU A 375 -15.24 -12.91 -34.55
N ILE A 376 -15.14 -11.66 -34.08
CA ILE A 376 -16.26 -10.76 -33.86
C ILE A 376 -15.96 -9.38 -34.44
N ASP A 377 -16.97 -8.77 -35.08
CA ASP A 377 -16.88 -7.39 -35.55
C ASP A 377 -17.10 -6.39 -34.39
N GLN A 378 -16.88 -5.11 -34.67
CA GLN A 378 -17.00 -4.05 -33.66
C GLN A 378 -18.42 -3.94 -33.08
N LYS A 379 -19.45 -4.30 -33.85
CA LYS A 379 -20.85 -4.24 -33.41
C LYS A 379 -21.20 -5.40 -32.49
N GLY A 380 -20.81 -6.61 -32.86
CA GLY A 380 -20.94 -7.82 -32.03
C GLY A 380 -20.14 -7.72 -30.74
N ARG A 381 -18.96 -7.09 -30.80
CA ARG A 381 -18.19 -6.72 -29.61
C ARG A 381 -19.00 -5.85 -28.66
N ASP A 382 -19.49 -4.72 -29.15
CA ASP A 382 -20.14 -3.72 -28.32
C ASP A 382 -21.46 -4.28 -27.72
N ALA A 383 -22.19 -5.10 -28.47
CA ALA A 383 -23.39 -5.80 -27.99
C ALA A 383 -23.09 -6.84 -26.88
N TRP A 384 -22.14 -7.75 -27.11
CA TRP A 384 -21.79 -8.77 -26.11
C TRP A 384 -21.19 -8.14 -24.85
N LEU A 385 -20.27 -7.18 -25.01
CA LEU A 385 -19.57 -6.56 -23.89
C LEU A 385 -20.54 -5.74 -23.05
N SER A 386 -21.45 -5.01 -23.70
CA SER A 386 -22.46 -4.26 -22.96
C SER A 386 -23.39 -5.17 -22.15
N ASP A 387 -23.79 -6.33 -22.68
CA ASP A 387 -24.58 -7.32 -21.93
C ASP A 387 -23.83 -7.85 -20.70
N GLN A 388 -22.58 -8.28 -20.85
CA GLN A 388 -21.80 -8.80 -19.72
C GLN A 388 -21.58 -7.73 -18.65
N LEU A 389 -21.13 -6.54 -19.05
CA LEU A 389 -20.83 -5.47 -18.09
C LEU A 389 -22.09 -4.98 -17.37
N ARG A 390 -23.27 -4.97 -18.03
CA ARG A 390 -24.54 -4.65 -17.37
C ARG A 390 -24.89 -5.65 -16.26
N LYS A 391 -24.67 -6.95 -16.49
CA LYS A 391 -24.89 -7.97 -15.46
C LYS A 391 -23.98 -7.73 -14.26
N VAL A 392 -22.70 -7.42 -14.50
CA VAL A 392 -21.74 -7.13 -13.43
C VAL A 392 -22.09 -5.86 -12.66
N LEU A 393 -22.45 -4.78 -13.36
CA LEU A 393 -22.91 -3.52 -12.75
C LEU A 393 -24.18 -3.73 -11.89
N GLY A 394 -25.05 -4.66 -12.29
CA GLY A 394 -26.26 -5.03 -11.56
C GLY A 394 -26.02 -5.88 -10.30
N THR A 395 -24.80 -6.35 -10.04
CA THR A 395 -24.52 -7.20 -8.85
C THR A 395 -24.54 -6.43 -7.53
N GLY A 396 -24.36 -5.11 -7.57
CA GLY A 396 -24.13 -4.29 -6.38
C GLY A 396 -22.79 -4.58 -5.66
N ASP A 397 -21.92 -5.39 -6.26
CA ASP A 397 -20.63 -5.71 -5.69
C ASP A 397 -19.60 -4.61 -5.99
N ALA A 398 -19.16 -3.90 -4.94
CA ALA A 398 -18.30 -2.73 -5.08
C ALA A 398 -16.98 -3.01 -5.80
N GLY A 399 -16.34 -4.16 -5.55
CA GLY A 399 -15.07 -4.54 -6.17
C GLY A 399 -15.21 -4.93 -7.64
N LEU A 400 -16.30 -5.62 -8.02
CA LEU A 400 -16.60 -5.91 -9.41
C LEU A 400 -17.00 -4.66 -10.20
N ILE A 401 -17.84 -3.80 -9.61
CA ILE A 401 -18.22 -2.53 -10.23
C ILE A 401 -16.98 -1.66 -10.46
N ALA A 402 -16.06 -1.59 -9.50
CA ALA A 402 -14.81 -0.87 -9.65
C ALA A 402 -13.97 -1.43 -10.80
N ALA A 403 -13.79 -2.76 -10.88
CA ALA A 403 -13.08 -3.41 -11.98
C ALA A 403 -13.72 -3.13 -13.36
N VAL A 404 -15.06 -3.06 -13.43
CA VAL A 404 -15.76 -2.61 -14.65
C VAL A 404 -15.39 -1.17 -14.96
N CYS A 405 -15.52 -0.25 -14.00
CA CYS A 405 -15.27 1.17 -14.23
C CYS A 405 -13.81 1.49 -14.61
N GLU A 406 -12.83 0.83 -14.01
CA GLU A 406 -11.42 0.95 -14.38
C GLU A 406 -11.19 0.55 -15.84
N ARG A 407 -11.78 -0.58 -16.27
CA ARG A 407 -11.73 -0.99 -17.67
C ARG A 407 -12.34 0.06 -18.61
N LEU A 408 -13.45 0.69 -18.19
CA LEU A 408 -14.13 1.71 -18.99
C LEU A 408 -13.30 2.99 -19.17
N ALA A 409 -12.25 3.21 -18.35
CA ALA A 409 -11.39 4.39 -18.47
C ALA A 409 -10.68 4.47 -19.83
N GLU A 410 -10.40 3.33 -20.46
CA GLU A 410 -9.72 3.25 -21.76
C GLU A 410 -10.70 3.16 -22.95
N GLU A 411 -12.00 3.00 -22.70
CA GLU A 411 -12.99 2.81 -23.76
C GLU A 411 -13.40 4.11 -24.47
N ARG A 412 -13.93 3.94 -25.69
CA ARG A 412 -14.39 5.05 -26.54
C ARG A 412 -15.70 5.65 -25.99
N PRO A 413 -15.89 6.99 -26.04
CA PRO A 413 -17.11 7.64 -25.57
C PRO A 413 -18.42 7.04 -26.15
N ALA A 414 -18.43 6.67 -27.43
CA ALA A 414 -19.58 6.03 -28.07
C ALA A 414 -19.99 4.70 -27.41
N PHE A 415 -19.01 3.89 -26.98
CA PHE A 415 -19.30 2.64 -26.26
C PHE A 415 -19.83 2.93 -24.85
N LEU A 416 -19.30 3.95 -24.18
CA LEU A 416 -19.79 4.37 -22.87
C LEU A 416 -21.25 4.84 -22.95
N GLN A 417 -21.62 5.56 -24.00
CA GLN A 417 -23.01 5.99 -24.24
C GLN A 417 -23.96 4.81 -24.47
N LEU A 418 -23.49 3.75 -25.14
CA LEU A 418 -24.25 2.51 -25.30
C LEU A 418 -24.44 1.75 -23.98
N LEU A 419 -23.36 1.62 -23.20
CA LEU A 419 -23.35 0.80 -21.98
C LEU A 419 -24.06 1.51 -20.82
N LEU A 420 -23.59 2.70 -20.46
CA LEU A 420 -23.97 3.43 -19.26
C LEU A 420 -25.18 4.31 -19.54
N SER A 421 -26.38 3.73 -19.60
CA SER A 421 -27.61 4.55 -19.59
C SER A 421 -27.77 5.27 -18.24
N THR A 422 -28.46 6.43 -18.22
CA THR A 422 -28.71 7.18 -16.97
C THR A 422 -29.35 6.33 -15.89
N ASP A 423 -30.38 5.56 -16.26
CA ASP A 423 -31.09 4.66 -15.35
C ASP A 423 -30.19 3.53 -14.80
N LEU A 424 -29.30 2.96 -15.62
CA LEU A 424 -28.30 1.98 -15.14
C LEU A 424 -27.33 2.61 -14.13
N VAL A 425 -26.83 3.82 -14.43
CA VAL A 425 -25.89 4.53 -13.54
C VAL A 425 -26.55 4.82 -12.19
N GLU A 426 -27.78 5.33 -12.18
CA GLU A 426 -28.50 5.63 -10.94
C GLU A 426 -28.81 4.37 -10.13
N ARG A 427 -29.25 3.28 -10.77
CA ARG A 427 -29.43 2.00 -10.07
C ARG A 427 -28.13 1.47 -9.48
N THR A 428 -27.05 1.47 -10.28
CA THR A 428 -25.73 1.00 -9.83
C THR A 428 -25.26 1.83 -8.63
N ARG A 429 -25.34 3.16 -8.73
CA ARG A 429 -25.01 4.08 -7.64
C ARG A 429 -25.85 3.79 -6.39
N GLY A 430 -27.15 3.54 -6.54
CA GLY A 430 -28.05 3.24 -5.42
C GLY A 430 -27.73 1.95 -4.65
N THR A 431 -26.96 1.03 -5.24
CA THR A 431 -26.49 -0.19 -4.53
C THR A 431 -25.24 0.02 -3.69
N LEU A 432 -24.51 1.11 -3.93
CA LEU A 432 -23.22 1.39 -3.28
C LEU A 432 -23.42 2.29 -2.07
N HIS A 433 -22.74 1.98 -0.98
CA HIS A 433 -22.77 2.81 0.21
C HIS A 433 -21.87 4.04 0.02
N PRO A 434 -22.34 5.27 0.32
CA PRO A 434 -21.67 6.52 -0.05
C PRO A 434 -20.26 6.69 0.53
N VAL A 435 -20.02 6.15 1.72
CA VAL A 435 -18.70 6.21 2.40
C VAL A 435 -17.88 4.94 2.21
N ARG A 436 -18.42 3.79 2.61
CA ARG A 436 -17.77 2.48 2.47
C ARG A 436 -17.24 2.20 1.06
N ASP A 437 -18.01 2.53 0.03
CA ASP A 437 -17.71 2.19 -1.37
C ASP A 437 -17.28 3.43 -2.18
N LEU A 438 -16.71 4.44 -1.50
CA LEU A 438 -16.35 5.73 -2.09
C LEU A 438 -15.45 5.60 -3.33
N GLU A 439 -14.45 4.72 -3.30
CA GLU A 439 -13.55 4.51 -4.45
C GLU A 439 -14.31 4.00 -5.69
N THR A 440 -15.21 3.04 -5.50
CA THR A 440 -16.08 2.54 -6.57
C THR A 440 -17.00 3.64 -7.12
N LEU A 441 -17.55 4.48 -6.23
CA LEU A 441 -18.38 5.61 -6.63
C LEU A 441 -17.59 6.65 -7.44
N GLN A 442 -16.35 6.94 -7.04
CA GLN A 442 -15.47 7.84 -7.78
C GLN A 442 -15.15 7.29 -9.17
N LEU A 443 -14.84 6.00 -9.30
CA LEU A 443 -14.62 5.35 -10.60
C LEU A 443 -15.87 5.38 -11.49
N LEU A 444 -17.06 5.15 -10.92
CA LEU A 444 -18.33 5.26 -11.63
C LEU A 444 -18.60 6.69 -12.11
N GLU A 445 -18.28 7.69 -11.30
CA GLU A 445 -18.39 9.11 -11.67
C GLU A 445 -17.43 9.51 -12.78
N GLN A 446 -16.18 9.03 -12.73
CA GLN A 446 -15.19 9.25 -13.79
C GLN A 446 -15.66 8.63 -15.12
N ALA A 447 -16.17 7.40 -15.09
CA ALA A 447 -16.72 6.75 -16.29
C ALA A 447 -17.95 7.50 -16.85
N THR A 448 -18.82 8.00 -15.96
CA THR A 448 -20.01 8.80 -16.32
C THR A 448 -19.62 10.16 -16.90
N ALA A 449 -18.61 10.82 -16.34
CA ALA A 449 -18.07 12.08 -16.86
C ALA A 449 -17.49 11.90 -18.27
N ARG A 450 -16.73 10.82 -18.49
CA ARG A 450 -16.17 10.48 -19.79
C ARG A 450 -17.25 10.17 -20.83
N ARG A 451 -18.31 9.46 -20.46
CA ARG A 451 -19.50 9.22 -21.30
C ARG A 451 -20.08 10.53 -21.86
N GLU A 452 -20.09 11.57 -21.02
CA GLU A 452 -20.65 12.89 -21.32
C GLU A 452 -19.64 13.85 -21.98
N GLY A 453 -18.39 13.42 -22.19
CA GLY A 453 -17.34 14.27 -22.77
C GLY A 453 -16.88 15.41 -21.85
N ARG A 454 -17.15 15.32 -20.54
CA ARG A 454 -16.74 16.31 -19.54
C ARG A 454 -15.54 15.83 -18.73
N ALA A 455 -14.86 16.78 -18.09
CA ALA A 455 -13.86 16.46 -17.08
C ALA A 455 -14.52 15.71 -15.90
N ALA A 456 -13.78 14.77 -15.31
CA ALA A 456 -14.18 14.13 -14.07
C ALA A 456 -14.35 15.21 -12.98
N PRO A 457 -15.41 15.14 -12.16
CA PRO A 457 -15.62 16.13 -11.12
C PRO A 457 -14.50 16.03 -10.09
N PRO A 458 -14.09 17.16 -9.48
CA PRO A 458 -13.21 17.10 -8.32
C PRO A 458 -13.91 16.28 -7.24
N HIS A 459 -13.15 15.40 -6.59
CA HIS A 459 -13.72 14.47 -5.63
C HIS A 459 -14.16 15.26 -4.40
N ALA A 460 -15.45 15.18 -4.07
CA ALA A 460 -15.95 15.76 -2.85
C ALA A 460 -15.35 15.00 -1.66
N ALA A 461 -14.88 15.74 -0.65
CA ALA A 461 -14.43 15.12 0.58
C ALA A 461 -15.62 14.39 1.23
N PRO A 462 -15.42 13.17 1.78
CA PRO A 462 -16.48 12.49 2.50
C PRO A 462 -16.94 13.31 3.70
N PRO A 463 -18.22 13.19 4.09
CA PRO A 463 -18.73 13.87 5.28
C PRO A 463 -17.96 13.41 6.52
N TYR A 464 -17.66 14.35 7.41
CA TYR A 464 -17.13 14.02 8.73
C TYR A 464 -18.22 13.30 9.54
N ASN A 465 -18.02 12.01 9.83
CA ASN A 465 -19.04 11.19 10.47
C ASN A 465 -18.52 10.26 11.57
N HIS A 466 -17.25 10.39 11.96
CA HIS A 466 -16.65 9.55 12.98
C HIS A 466 -15.71 10.37 13.86
N PRO A 467 -16.25 11.05 14.89
CA PRO A 467 -15.43 11.79 15.84
C PRO A 467 -14.51 10.89 16.65
N ILE A 468 -13.39 11.46 17.09
CA ILE A 468 -12.43 10.75 17.95
C ILE A 468 -13.13 10.34 19.25
N ASP A 469 -13.08 9.04 19.54
CA ASP A 469 -13.52 8.46 20.81
C ASP A 469 -12.51 8.84 21.91
N LEU A 470 -12.78 9.94 22.60
CA LEU A 470 -11.90 10.50 23.64
C LEU A 470 -11.78 9.59 24.86
N ASP A 471 -12.84 8.86 25.22
CA ASP A 471 -12.83 7.95 26.34
C ASP A 471 -11.87 6.79 26.05
N ARG A 472 -12.01 6.18 24.87
CA ARG A 472 -11.09 5.13 24.43
C ARG A 472 -9.66 5.64 24.26
N LEU A 473 -9.47 6.83 23.69
CA LEU A 473 -8.14 7.44 23.58
C LEU A 473 -7.49 7.66 24.96
N GLY A 474 -8.27 8.03 25.97
CA GLY A 474 -7.83 8.17 27.36
C GLY A 474 -7.33 6.86 27.99
N LEU A 475 -7.71 5.70 27.45
CA LEU A 475 -7.24 4.37 27.88
C LEU A 475 -5.94 3.93 27.17
N LEU A 476 -5.52 4.62 26.12
CA LEU A 476 -4.33 4.27 25.36
C LEU A 476 -3.07 4.88 25.99
N ARG A 477 -2.02 4.05 26.10
CA ARG A 477 -0.68 4.49 26.45
C ARG A 477 0.12 4.71 25.17
N ASP A 478 1.10 5.62 25.23
CA ASP A 478 2.07 5.70 24.14
C ASP A 478 2.83 4.38 24.01
N GLY A 479 2.95 3.88 22.78
CA GLY A 479 3.50 2.55 22.52
C GLY A 479 2.61 1.38 22.95
N GLN A 480 1.30 1.59 23.16
CA GLN A 480 0.35 0.50 23.45
C GLN A 480 0.50 -0.62 22.41
N ARG A 481 0.76 -1.84 22.89
CA ARG A 481 1.12 -2.96 22.01
C ARG A 481 -0.08 -3.79 21.59
N TYR A 482 0.01 -4.29 20.37
CA TYR A 482 -0.96 -5.20 19.74
C TYR A 482 -0.22 -6.38 19.12
N ARG A 483 -0.76 -7.59 19.32
CA ARG A 483 -0.23 -8.82 18.74
C ARG A 483 -1.11 -9.26 17.58
N ILE A 484 -0.51 -9.45 16.42
CA ILE A 484 -1.11 -10.08 15.24
C ILE A 484 -0.51 -11.47 15.11
N VAL A 485 -1.31 -12.50 15.34
CA VAL A 485 -0.93 -13.90 15.19
C VAL A 485 -1.28 -14.36 13.76
N THR A 486 -0.31 -14.91 13.04
CA THR A 486 -0.48 -15.53 11.73
C THR A 486 0.08 -16.95 11.76
N ALA A 487 -0.17 -17.74 10.70
CA ALA A 487 0.45 -19.06 10.56
C ALA A 487 1.98 -19.00 10.43
N LYS A 488 2.55 -17.85 10.04
CA LYS A 488 3.98 -17.64 9.80
C LYS A 488 4.74 -17.08 11.00
N GLY A 489 4.01 -16.81 12.09
CA GLY A 489 4.55 -16.26 13.33
C GLY A 489 3.70 -15.10 13.85
N THR A 490 4.29 -14.36 14.77
CA THR A 490 3.61 -13.24 15.44
C THR A 490 4.27 -11.93 15.07
N ILE A 491 3.45 -10.93 14.75
CA ILE A 491 3.87 -9.53 14.55
C ILE A 491 3.35 -8.72 15.73
N VAL A 492 4.22 -7.90 16.33
CA VAL A 492 3.84 -7.00 17.44
C VAL A 492 3.94 -5.56 16.98
N LEU A 493 2.82 -4.86 17.03
CA LEU A 493 2.72 -3.43 16.76
C LEU A 493 2.79 -2.65 18.07
N ALA A 494 3.32 -1.44 18.03
CA ALA A 494 3.18 -0.42 19.07
C ALA A 494 2.48 0.80 18.45
N LEU A 495 1.33 1.19 19.00
CA LEU A 495 0.56 2.35 18.56
C LEU A 495 1.28 3.66 18.94
N GLU A 496 1.07 4.69 18.12
CA GLU A 496 1.68 6.02 18.25
C GLU A 496 0.57 7.10 18.43
N PRO A 497 -0.20 7.07 19.55
CA PRO A 497 -1.34 7.97 19.76
C PRO A 497 -0.93 9.44 19.86
N ALA A 498 0.33 9.74 20.18
CA ALA A 498 0.84 11.11 20.21
C ALA A 498 0.80 11.80 18.84
N THR A 499 0.90 11.02 17.75
CA THR A 499 0.92 11.54 16.37
C THR A 499 -0.35 11.24 15.58
N ALA A 500 -1.03 10.13 15.87
CA ALA A 500 -2.26 9.74 15.18
C ALA A 500 -3.34 9.25 16.19
N PRO A 501 -3.82 10.14 17.08
CA PRO A 501 -4.75 9.79 18.16
C PRO A 501 -6.07 9.20 17.65
N GLY A 502 -6.68 9.80 16.63
CA GLY A 502 -7.96 9.31 16.08
C GLY A 502 -7.82 7.93 15.46
N SER A 503 -6.75 7.72 14.70
CA SER A 503 -6.45 6.44 14.06
C SER A 503 -6.11 5.34 15.07
N CYS A 504 -5.37 5.67 16.13
CA CYS A 504 -5.07 4.73 17.19
C CYS A 504 -6.33 4.30 17.95
N ALA A 505 -7.22 5.24 18.26
CA ALA A 505 -8.50 4.94 18.92
C ALA A 505 -9.40 4.07 18.03
N ALA A 506 -9.48 4.36 16.73
CA ALA A 506 -10.23 3.56 15.77
C ALA A 506 -9.67 2.13 15.62
N PHE A 507 -8.34 1.99 15.52
CA PHE A 507 -7.69 0.68 15.45
C PHE A 507 -7.90 -0.13 16.74
N ASP A 508 -7.73 0.49 17.93
CA ASP A 508 -8.01 -0.16 19.23
C ASP A 508 -9.47 -0.66 19.28
N SER A 509 -10.41 0.16 18.81
CA SER A 509 -11.82 -0.19 18.72
C SER A 509 -12.07 -1.44 17.88
N LEU A 510 -11.56 -1.44 16.65
CA LEU A 510 -11.71 -2.56 15.72
C LEU A 510 -11.01 -3.83 16.23
N ALA A 511 -9.79 -3.70 16.75
CA ALA A 511 -9.01 -4.83 17.25
C ALA A 511 -9.66 -5.47 18.49
N THR A 512 -10.09 -4.67 19.45
CA THR A 512 -10.76 -5.17 20.67
C THR A 512 -12.14 -5.76 20.39
N ALA A 513 -12.84 -5.28 19.35
CA ALA A 513 -14.06 -5.89 18.82
C ALA A 513 -13.82 -7.17 17.99
N GLY A 514 -12.57 -7.57 17.77
CA GLY A 514 -12.21 -8.76 17.00
C GLY A 514 -12.38 -8.62 15.48
N TYR A 515 -12.55 -7.39 14.95
CA TYR A 515 -12.80 -7.13 13.52
C TYR A 515 -11.73 -7.73 12.60
N TYR A 516 -10.46 -7.66 13.04
CA TYR A 516 -9.32 -8.12 12.25
C TYR A 516 -9.13 -9.64 12.25
N ASN A 517 -9.79 -10.38 13.15
CA ASN A 517 -9.65 -11.84 13.24
C ASN A 517 -10.22 -12.49 11.97
N GLY A 518 -9.42 -13.35 11.34
CA GLY A 518 -9.74 -14.00 10.07
C GLY A 518 -9.60 -13.11 8.84
N ARG A 519 -9.25 -11.82 8.99
CA ARG A 519 -9.00 -10.94 7.84
C ARG A 519 -7.65 -11.26 7.20
N ALA A 520 -7.61 -11.22 5.88
CA ALA A 520 -6.41 -11.52 5.12
C ALA A 520 -5.52 -10.29 4.91
N PHE A 521 -4.22 -10.56 4.77
CA PHE A 521 -3.29 -9.70 4.05
C PHE A 521 -3.51 -9.91 2.55
N HIS A 522 -4.43 -9.13 1.99
CA HIS A 522 -4.92 -9.28 0.62
C HIS A 522 -3.96 -8.71 -0.43
N ARG A 523 -3.01 -7.87 -0.02
CA ARG A 523 -2.04 -7.25 -0.93
C ARG A 523 -0.65 -7.25 -0.31
N ILE A 524 0.26 -8.01 -0.91
CA ILE A 524 1.67 -8.05 -0.55
C ILE A 524 2.48 -7.58 -1.74
N VAL A 525 3.27 -6.53 -1.57
CA VAL A 525 4.20 -6.02 -2.58
C VAL A 525 5.61 -6.06 -1.99
N PRO A 526 6.47 -6.99 -2.45
CA PRO A 526 7.86 -7.06 -2.00
C PRO A 526 8.58 -5.72 -2.17
N ASN A 527 9.42 -5.33 -1.20
CA ASN A 527 10.04 -4.01 -1.06
C ASN A 527 9.06 -2.83 -0.99
N PHE A 528 7.83 -3.04 -0.56
CA PHE A 528 6.92 -1.93 -0.35
C PHE A 528 6.04 -2.16 0.88
N VAL A 529 4.98 -2.97 0.77
CA VAL A 529 3.98 -3.08 1.83
C VAL A 529 3.36 -4.46 1.93
N ALA A 530 2.98 -4.84 3.15
CA ALA A 530 1.99 -5.88 3.43
C ALA A 530 0.71 -5.22 3.94
N GLN A 531 -0.39 -5.33 3.20
CA GLN A 531 -1.65 -4.64 3.46
C GLN A 531 -2.77 -5.62 3.81
N GLY A 532 -3.52 -5.30 4.86
CA GLY A 532 -4.59 -6.13 5.41
C GLY A 532 -5.76 -5.31 5.97
N GLY A 533 -6.75 -6.01 6.52
CA GLY A 533 -7.91 -5.38 7.17
C GLY A 533 -9.08 -5.03 6.23
N CYS A 534 -8.98 -5.38 4.94
CA CYS A 534 -10.10 -5.23 3.99
C CYS A 534 -11.30 -6.11 4.41
N PRO A 535 -12.53 -5.56 4.47
CA PRO A 535 -13.71 -6.33 4.87
C PRO A 535 -14.12 -7.38 3.83
N ARG A 536 -13.68 -7.22 2.58
CA ARG A 536 -14.01 -8.10 1.45
C ARG A 536 -12.86 -9.00 1.03
N GLY A 537 -11.64 -8.64 1.40
CA GLY A 537 -10.40 -9.34 1.03
C GLY A 537 -9.89 -9.03 -0.38
N ASP A 538 -10.53 -8.15 -1.14
CA ASP A 538 -10.17 -7.80 -2.52
C ASP A 538 -9.56 -6.39 -2.67
N GLY A 539 -9.33 -5.70 -1.54
CA GLY A 539 -8.79 -4.34 -1.49
C GLY A 539 -9.85 -3.24 -1.58
N TYR A 540 -11.07 -3.54 -2.02
CA TYR A 540 -12.15 -2.57 -2.10
C TYR A 540 -13.01 -2.54 -0.83
N GLY A 541 -13.61 -1.38 -0.60
CA GLY A 541 -14.51 -1.15 0.53
C GLY A 541 -13.80 -0.78 1.83
N GLY A 542 -14.54 -0.18 2.75
CA GLY A 542 -14.04 0.23 4.07
C GLY A 542 -15.08 0.08 5.18
N MET A 543 -15.04 0.99 6.13
CA MET A 543 -16.10 1.16 7.11
C MET A 543 -17.17 2.12 6.57
N PRO A 544 -18.40 2.17 7.11
CA PRO A 544 -19.39 3.20 6.75
C PRO A 544 -19.02 4.61 7.27
N TRP A 545 -17.76 4.81 7.67
CA TRP A 545 -17.18 6.03 8.17
C TRP A 545 -15.74 6.21 7.69
N THR A 546 -15.24 7.45 7.73
CA THR A 546 -13.84 7.77 7.44
C THR A 546 -13.15 8.47 8.61
N LEU A 547 -11.83 8.39 8.62
CA LEU A 547 -10.95 9.13 9.52
C LEU A 547 -10.28 10.27 8.75
N ARG A 548 -9.95 11.35 9.47
CA ARG A 548 -9.10 12.40 8.93
C ARG A 548 -7.66 11.89 8.82
N THR A 549 -6.95 12.35 7.79
CA THR A 549 -5.53 12.04 7.63
C THR A 549 -4.71 12.75 8.71
N GLU A 550 -4.02 11.99 9.57
CA GLU A 550 -3.14 12.48 10.63
C GLU A 550 -1.68 12.32 10.19
N VAL A 551 -1.09 13.38 9.62
CA VAL A 551 0.28 13.31 9.09
C VAL A 551 1.32 13.48 10.21
N SER A 552 2.47 12.82 10.04
CA SER A 552 3.55 12.82 11.02
C SER A 552 4.88 13.28 10.40
N PRO A 553 5.75 13.98 11.16
CA PRO A 553 7.12 14.24 10.75
C PRO A 553 7.96 12.95 10.66
N MET A 554 7.50 11.85 11.27
CA MET A 554 8.13 10.56 11.13
C MET A 554 7.82 9.95 9.76
N GLY A 555 8.87 9.58 9.02
CA GLY A 555 8.70 8.96 7.70
C GLY A 555 8.17 7.52 7.75
N PHE A 556 7.68 7.05 6.60
CA PHE A 556 7.34 5.66 6.33
C PHE A 556 8.62 4.85 6.10
N VAL A 557 9.35 4.60 7.18
CA VAL A 557 10.48 3.67 7.22
C VAL A 557 10.01 2.22 7.31
N GLU A 558 10.94 1.29 7.20
CA GLU A 558 10.62 -0.12 7.40
C GLU A 558 10.00 -0.39 8.78
N GLY A 559 8.95 -1.20 8.82
CA GLY A 559 8.17 -1.48 10.03
C GLY A 559 7.19 -0.37 10.43
N ALA A 560 7.18 0.79 9.77
CA ALA A 560 6.11 1.77 9.98
C ALA A 560 4.75 1.17 9.55
N VAL A 561 3.69 1.52 10.24
CA VAL A 561 2.32 1.05 9.96
C VAL A 561 1.42 2.24 9.69
N GLY A 562 0.78 2.23 8.53
CA GLY A 562 -0.14 3.28 8.11
C GLY A 562 -1.52 2.77 7.73
N LEU A 563 -2.48 3.69 7.64
CA LEU A 563 -3.82 3.40 7.14
C LEU A 563 -3.87 3.59 5.63
N ALA A 564 -4.49 2.63 4.93
CA ALA A 564 -4.76 2.76 3.51
C ALA A 564 -5.90 3.78 3.28
N SER A 565 -5.82 4.50 2.16
CA SER A 565 -6.79 5.53 1.80
C SER A 565 -7.01 5.55 0.28
N ALA A 566 -8.22 5.92 -0.13
CA ALA A 566 -8.60 6.22 -1.52
C ALA A 566 -8.44 7.72 -1.84
N GLY A 567 -7.60 8.41 -1.08
CA GLY A 567 -7.50 9.87 -1.06
C GLY A 567 -7.42 10.41 0.37
N ARG A 568 -7.08 11.68 0.52
CA ARG A 568 -7.03 12.33 1.83
C ARG A 568 -8.38 12.24 2.53
N ASP A 569 -8.37 11.95 3.83
CA ASP A 569 -9.54 11.82 4.70
C ASP A 569 -10.51 10.68 4.35
N THR A 570 -9.96 9.58 3.83
CA THR A 570 -10.75 8.39 3.45
C THR A 570 -10.29 7.11 4.16
N GLU A 571 -9.34 7.24 5.08
CA GLU A 571 -8.85 6.17 5.92
C GLU A 571 -9.97 5.52 6.74
N SER A 572 -9.87 4.22 7.02
CA SER A 572 -10.82 3.53 7.91
C SER A 572 -10.21 2.32 8.62
N CYS A 573 -10.45 1.11 8.13
CA CYS A 573 -10.06 -0.14 8.77
C CYS A 573 -8.84 -0.82 8.13
N GLN A 574 -8.55 -0.51 6.86
CA GLN A 574 -7.45 -1.10 6.14
C GLN A 574 -6.12 -0.48 6.55
N PHE A 575 -5.12 -1.30 6.82
CA PHE A 575 -3.78 -0.85 7.20
C PHE A 575 -2.70 -1.57 6.41
N PHE A 576 -1.50 -0.99 6.37
CA PHE A 576 -0.33 -1.58 5.75
C PHE A 576 0.88 -1.50 6.67
N ILE A 577 1.73 -2.52 6.59
CA ILE A 577 3.04 -2.59 7.23
C ILE A 577 4.11 -2.34 6.15
N MET A 578 4.98 -1.38 6.37
CA MET A 578 6.08 -1.08 5.46
C MET A 578 7.13 -2.21 5.49
N LEU A 579 7.37 -2.83 4.33
CA LEU A 579 8.42 -3.83 4.12
C LEU A 579 9.72 -3.21 3.61
N ALA A 580 9.68 -1.95 3.18
CA ALA A 580 10.85 -1.13 2.88
C ALA A 580 10.46 0.35 2.99
N PRO A 581 11.41 1.30 3.10
CA PRO A 581 11.07 2.71 3.21
C PRO A 581 10.32 3.28 1.99
N ALA A 582 9.30 4.08 2.21
CA ALA A 582 8.52 4.74 1.16
C ALA A 582 8.33 6.26 1.40
N PRO A 583 9.39 7.08 1.25
CA PRO A 583 9.32 8.52 1.46
C PRO A 583 8.22 9.28 0.68
N HIS A 584 7.77 8.74 -0.46
CA HIS A 584 6.67 9.31 -1.23
C HIS A 584 5.30 9.27 -0.52
N LEU A 585 5.16 8.48 0.54
CA LEU A 585 3.97 8.44 1.41
C LEU A 585 4.03 9.50 2.53
N ASP A 586 5.22 10.01 2.85
CA ASP A 586 5.44 10.96 3.95
C ASP A 586 4.63 12.24 3.73
N GLY A 587 3.89 12.66 4.76
CA GLY A 587 3.03 13.84 4.71
C GLY A 587 1.74 13.67 3.88
N ARG A 588 1.44 12.45 3.42
CA ARG A 588 0.24 12.12 2.62
C ARG A 588 -0.65 11.05 3.25
N TYR A 589 -0.07 10.18 4.07
CA TYR A 589 -0.77 9.08 4.72
C TYR A 589 -0.61 9.16 6.24
N THR A 590 -1.59 8.61 6.94
CA THR A 590 -1.55 8.47 8.39
C THR A 590 -0.63 7.33 8.81
N ARG A 591 0.36 7.63 9.65
CA ARG A 591 1.18 6.64 10.35
C ARG A 591 0.71 6.56 11.80
N PHE A 592 0.17 5.42 12.20
CA PHE A 592 -0.44 5.26 13.53
C PHE A 592 0.25 4.22 14.41
N ALA A 593 1.15 3.42 13.87
CA ALA A 593 1.89 2.43 14.64
C ALA A 593 3.25 2.11 14.00
N ARG A 594 4.05 1.33 14.73
CA ARG A 594 5.25 0.68 14.21
C ARG A 594 5.36 -0.77 14.68
N VAL A 595 5.96 -1.62 13.86
CA VAL A 595 6.34 -2.98 14.25
C VAL A 595 7.51 -2.90 15.22
N VAL A 596 7.33 -3.48 16.40
CA VAL A 596 8.38 -3.59 17.44
C VAL A 596 8.98 -4.98 17.55
N SER A 597 8.32 -6.00 16.98
CA SER A 597 8.81 -7.37 16.85
C SER A 597 8.06 -8.10 15.73
N GLY A 598 8.70 -9.07 15.06
CA GLY A 598 8.06 -9.85 14.01
C GLY A 598 8.09 -9.22 12.61
N LEU A 599 8.99 -8.29 12.33
CA LEU A 599 9.11 -7.70 11.00
C LEU A 599 9.55 -8.74 9.95
N GLU A 600 10.39 -9.69 10.35
CA GLU A 600 10.77 -10.84 9.54
C GLU A 600 9.57 -11.77 9.24
N VAL A 601 8.58 -11.84 10.13
CA VAL A 601 7.31 -12.52 9.85
C VAL A 601 6.54 -11.74 8.79
N ALA A 602 6.43 -10.41 8.93
CA ALA A 602 5.74 -9.55 7.96
C ALA A 602 6.35 -9.66 6.55
N ARG A 603 7.69 -9.74 6.44
CA ARG A 603 8.40 -9.93 5.17
C ARG A 603 8.16 -11.29 4.51
N ARG A 604 7.79 -12.32 5.29
CA ARG A 604 7.45 -13.65 4.77
C ARG A 604 5.97 -13.83 4.44
N LEU A 605 5.13 -12.84 4.74
CA LEU A 605 3.71 -12.91 4.39
C LEU A 605 3.53 -13.02 2.88
N GLU A 606 2.51 -13.77 2.49
CA GLU A 606 2.06 -13.94 1.11
C GLU A 606 0.60 -13.50 1.00
N VAL A 607 0.16 -13.24 -0.23
CA VAL A 607 -1.21 -12.82 -0.50
C VAL A 607 -2.17 -13.90 0.00
N GLY A 608 -3.06 -13.51 0.91
CA GLY A 608 -4.07 -14.38 1.51
C GLY A 608 -3.73 -14.93 2.89
N ASP A 609 -2.50 -14.70 3.40
CA ASP A 609 -2.20 -15.02 4.80
C ASP A 609 -3.16 -14.30 5.73
N ALA A 610 -3.70 -15.02 6.72
CA ALA A 610 -4.72 -14.51 7.62
C ALA A 610 -4.15 -14.00 8.95
N MET A 611 -4.76 -12.93 9.46
CA MET A 611 -4.65 -12.50 10.85
C MET A 611 -5.53 -13.43 11.71
N LEU A 612 -4.97 -14.53 12.19
CA LEU A 612 -5.69 -15.54 12.98
C LEU A 612 -6.26 -14.92 14.27
N LYS A 613 -5.49 -14.02 14.89
CA LYS A 613 -5.92 -13.26 16.06
C LYS A 613 -5.21 -11.91 16.12
N VAL A 614 -5.94 -10.85 16.43
CA VAL A 614 -5.42 -9.53 16.76
C VAL A 614 -5.87 -9.16 18.16
N GLU A 615 -4.93 -8.95 19.07
CA GLU A 615 -5.26 -8.70 20.48
C GLU A 615 -4.38 -7.61 21.10
N ARG A 616 -4.98 -6.83 21.99
CA ARG A 616 -4.27 -5.85 22.81
C ARG A 616 -3.40 -6.58 23.83
N VAL A 617 -2.12 -6.22 23.89
CA VAL A 617 -1.19 -6.72 24.92
C VAL A 617 -1.39 -5.88 26.18
N ARG A 618 -1.75 -6.53 27.28
CA ARG A 618 -2.04 -5.89 28.57
C ARG A 618 -0.80 -5.35 29.26
#